data_AF-A0A952P063-F1
#
_entry.id   AF-A0A952P063-F1
#
_cell.length_a   1.000
_cell.length_b   1.000
_cell.length_c   1.000
_cell.angle_alpha   90.00
_cell.angle_beta   90.00
_cell.angle_gamma   90.00
#
_symmetry.space_group_name_H-M   'P 1'
#
loop_
_entity.id
_entity.type
_entity.pdbx_description
1 polymer ?
#
loop_
_entity_poly.entity_id
_entity_poly.type
_entity_poly.pdbx_seq_one_letter_code
_entity_poly.pdbx_strand_id
1 'polypeptide(L)'
;MNHFLKPALVVGSMMLGLAACVQPVNSDLTGTPEVYIPPVKPSFDPVKQNEAPPKPGAKEKFTQKEDLAGQKAVPMDILFVVDTSQSMCSDQASLAKNINRFVEGFLKNDKIDFHIGVTVTWDSKLYGTANRKYKNGELRPVYGQGSNVRFVTPKTKDLANTLSKTLYVGFEAYDPKNPATTGPETEELFSPVMAALSDEMLSGVNAGFRRPEAHLAIVMVTDTEDATPDMIDPSKTMKAAVLAADLKSKVRGEATVTVLAALARLDEMVQFQKGQNPGLTSFNKAFPNGSLSRCADYSVDPAIVPALKGPEQIAELVRLMKGSAFDLRTKDFGGQMAGLGRTLINKAMNFKIVLKKVPDVSEPITVKMNGKVLPKGDLKGWTYLPDTNQIILNEGLNLGELEQFQVEIDFTVLN
;
A
#
# COMPACT_ATOMS: atom_id res chain seq x y z
N MET A 1 22.39 -69.73 23.93
CA MET A 1 21.33 -69.70 24.96
C MET A 1 20.13 -68.94 24.42
N ASN A 2 19.09 -69.73 24.13
CA ASN A 2 17.65 -69.46 24.12
C ASN A 2 17.04 -68.22 23.41
N HIS A 3 16.28 -68.58 22.36
CA HIS A 3 14.97 -68.10 21.91
C HIS A 3 14.08 -67.35 22.93
N PHE A 4 13.22 -66.46 22.41
CA PHE A 4 11.73 -66.54 22.35
C PHE A 4 11.19 -65.11 22.05
N LEU A 5 10.63 -64.82 20.86
CA LEU A 5 9.24 -64.94 20.39
C LEU A 5 8.41 -63.64 20.53
N LYS A 6 7.83 -63.20 19.40
CA LYS A 6 6.84 -62.10 19.27
C LYS A 6 5.48 -62.52 19.89
N PRO A 7 4.54 -61.57 20.12
CA PRO A 7 3.50 -61.36 19.11
C PRO A 7 3.05 -59.89 18.92
N ALA A 8 2.20 -59.71 17.90
CA ALA A 8 1.71 -58.49 17.31
C ALA A 8 0.71 -57.69 18.16
N LEU A 9 0.62 -56.38 17.90
CA LEU A 9 -0.66 -55.67 18.01
C LEU A 9 -0.77 -54.65 16.86
N VAL A 10 -1.81 -54.86 16.04
CA VAL A 10 -2.30 -53.94 15.01
C VAL A 10 -3.17 -52.91 15.73
N VAL A 11 -2.83 -51.63 15.61
CA VAL A 11 -3.80 -50.54 15.76
C VAL A 11 -3.58 -49.60 14.59
N GLY A 12 -4.54 -49.60 13.68
CA GLY A 12 -4.61 -48.61 12.60
C GLY A 12 -4.91 -47.24 13.19
N SER A 13 -4.16 -46.24 12.75
CA SER A 13 -4.60 -44.86 12.83
C SER A 13 -4.17 -44.17 11.54
N MET A 14 -5.20 -43.91 10.75
CA MET A 14 -5.20 -43.16 9.51
C MET A 14 -4.78 -41.72 9.83
N MET A 15 -3.51 -41.38 9.62
CA MET A 15 -3.07 -39.98 9.64
C MET A 15 -3.56 -39.33 8.34
N LEU A 16 -4.74 -38.71 8.41
CA LEU A 16 -5.13 -37.69 7.45
C LEU A 16 -4.12 -36.54 7.57
N GLY A 17 -3.34 -36.33 6.51
CA GLY A 17 -2.54 -35.13 6.33
C GLY A 17 -3.45 -33.92 6.21
N LEU A 18 -3.59 -33.16 7.30
CA LEU A 18 -4.01 -31.77 7.22
C LEU A 18 -2.83 -30.97 6.68
N ALA A 19 -2.85 -30.74 5.36
CA ALA A 19 -2.10 -29.65 4.76
C ALA A 19 -2.67 -28.35 5.35
N ALA A 20 -2.02 -27.83 6.39
CA ALA A 20 -2.28 -26.48 6.86
C ALA A 20 -1.83 -25.52 5.75
N CYS A 21 -2.78 -24.96 5.01
CA CYS A 21 -2.53 -23.76 4.24
C CYS A 21 -2.08 -22.66 5.20
N VAL A 22 -0.81 -22.30 5.13
CA VAL A 22 -0.30 -21.04 5.68
C VAL A 22 -1.05 -19.92 4.97
N GLN A 23 -2.04 -19.35 5.65
CA GLN A 23 -2.63 -18.09 5.22
C GLN A 23 -1.60 -16.98 5.47
N PRO A 24 -1.38 -16.04 4.53
CA PRO A 24 -0.65 -14.83 4.85
C PRO A 24 -1.46 -14.03 5.87
N VAL A 25 -0.86 -13.86 7.05
CA VAL A 25 -1.42 -13.10 8.17
C VAL A 25 -1.41 -11.62 7.79
N ASN A 26 -2.56 -11.08 7.41
CA ASN A 26 -2.85 -9.66 7.60
C ASN A 26 -3.25 -9.51 9.07
N SER A 27 -2.38 -8.93 9.90
CA SER A 27 -2.71 -8.65 11.30
C SER A 27 -3.68 -7.47 11.36
N ASP A 28 -4.95 -7.80 11.63
CA ASP A 28 -6.07 -6.87 11.83
C ASP A 28 -5.75 -5.73 12.83
N LEU A 29 -5.99 -4.50 12.35
CA LEU A 29 -6.27 -3.28 13.14
C LEU A 29 -7.78 -2.93 13.15
N THR A 30 -8.65 -3.84 12.71
CA THR A 30 -10.09 -3.58 12.42
C THR A 30 -11.02 -4.11 13.51
N GLY A 31 -10.64 -3.99 14.77
CA GLY A 31 -11.47 -4.42 15.90
C GLY A 31 -12.57 -3.42 16.26
N THR A 32 -13.69 -3.36 15.52
CA THR A 32 -14.99 -2.91 16.07
C THR A 32 -16.15 -3.69 15.44
N PRO A 33 -17.16 -4.13 16.23
CA PRO A 33 -18.29 -4.91 15.73
C PRO A 33 -19.26 -4.02 14.94
N GLU A 34 -19.60 -4.42 13.71
CA GLU A 34 -20.68 -3.79 12.96
C GLU A 34 -22.03 -3.99 13.67
N VAL A 35 -22.77 -2.88 13.87
CA VAL A 35 -24.14 -2.90 14.36
C VAL A 35 -25.06 -3.35 13.22
N TYR A 36 -25.68 -4.51 13.39
CA TYR A 36 -26.72 -5.02 12.49
C TYR A 36 -28.00 -4.16 12.60
N ILE A 37 -28.39 -3.51 11.51
CA ILE A 37 -29.69 -2.83 11.37
C ILE A 37 -30.60 -3.76 10.56
N PRO A 38 -31.66 -4.34 11.14
CA PRO A 38 -32.58 -5.17 10.37
C PRO A 38 -33.36 -4.32 9.34
N PRO A 39 -33.65 -4.86 8.14
CA PRO A 39 -34.39 -4.12 7.11
C PRO A 39 -35.84 -3.87 7.55
N VAL A 40 -36.30 -2.64 7.34
CA VAL A 40 -37.71 -2.26 7.48
C VAL A 40 -38.52 -2.96 6.39
N LYS A 41 -39.51 -3.77 6.78
CA LYS A 41 -40.46 -4.42 5.85
C LYS A 41 -41.30 -3.34 5.14
N PRO A 42 -41.29 -3.28 3.80
CA PRO A 42 -42.29 -2.49 3.09
C PRO A 42 -43.66 -3.18 3.22
N SER A 43 -44.67 -2.40 3.61
CA SER A 43 -46.08 -2.78 3.46
C SER A 43 -46.46 -2.57 2.00
N PHE A 44 -46.86 -3.65 1.33
CA PHE A 44 -47.42 -3.59 -0.02
C PHE A 44 -48.93 -3.80 0.08
N ASP A 45 -49.70 -2.81 -0.39
CA ASP A 45 -51.11 -2.98 -0.69
C ASP A 45 -51.27 -3.89 -1.93
N PRO A 46 -52.22 -4.83 -1.94
CA PRO A 46 -52.40 -5.74 -3.06
C PRO A 46 -53.04 -5.01 -4.25
N VAL A 47 -52.24 -4.77 -5.29
CA VAL A 47 -52.73 -4.36 -6.62
C VAL A 47 -53.35 -5.57 -7.31
N LYS A 48 -54.57 -5.38 -7.81
CA LYS A 48 -55.38 -6.35 -8.57
C LYS A 48 -54.59 -6.92 -9.76
N GLN A 49 -54.35 -8.23 -9.74
CA GLN A 49 -53.92 -8.99 -10.91
C GLN A 49 -55.10 -9.12 -11.88
N ASN A 50 -54.95 -8.63 -13.10
CA ASN A 50 -55.69 -9.06 -14.29
C ASN A 50 -55.03 -8.53 -15.57
N GLU A 51 -53.76 -8.86 -15.79
CA GLU A 51 -53.18 -8.86 -17.13
C GLU A 51 -52.36 -10.14 -17.29
N ALA A 52 -52.59 -10.85 -18.39
CA ALA A 52 -51.82 -12.04 -18.72
C ALA A 52 -50.33 -11.67 -18.86
N PRO A 53 -49.39 -12.53 -18.40
CA PRO A 53 -47.98 -12.23 -18.53
C PRO A 53 -47.63 -12.00 -20.01
N PRO A 54 -46.86 -10.95 -20.35
CA PRO A 54 -46.30 -10.85 -21.68
C PRO A 54 -45.48 -12.13 -21.94
N LYS A 55 -45.63 -12.73 -23.13
CA LYS A 55 -44.83 -13.90 -23.52
C LYS A 55 -43.36 -13.62 -23.17
N PRO A 56 -42.68 -14.52 -22.43
CA PRO A 56 -41.27 -14.32 -22.10
C PRO A 56 -40.49 -14.07 -23.39
N GLY A 57 -39.83 -12.92 -23.48
CA GLY A 57 -38.87 -12.65 -24.53
C GLY A 57 -37.89 -13.80 -24.64
N ALA A 58 -37.51 -14.17 -25.86
CA ALA A 58 -36.58 -15.28 -26.06
C ALA A 58 -35.25 -14.95 -25.36
N LYS A 59 -34.86 -15.76 -24.37
CA LYS A 59 -33.57 -15.62 -23.68
C LYS A 59 -32.45 -15.98 -24.65
N GLU A 60 -31.48 -15.09 -24.81
CA GLU A 60 -30.33 -15.28 -25.69
C GLU A 60 -29.02 -15.15 -24.90
N LYS A 61 -28.04 -16.02 -25.17
CA LYS A 61 -26.70 -15.91 -24.58
C LYS A 61 -25.87 -14.90 -25.37
N PHE A 62 -25.19 -14.02 -24.65
CA PHE A 62 -24.31 -13.01 -25.20
C PHE A 62 -22.92 -13.12 -24.56
N THR A 63 -21.89 -12.98 -25.39
CA THR A 63 -20.50 -12.95 -24.96
C THR A 63 -19.87 -11.63 -25.38
N GLN A 64 -19.47 -10.82 -24.42
CA GLN A 64 -18.71 -9.60 -24.66
C GLN A 64 -17.23 -9.86 -24.39
N LYS A 65 -16.38 -9.59 -25.39
CA LYS A 65 -14.93 -9.58 -25.25
C LYS A 65 -14.43 -8.15 -25.23
N GLU A 66 -13.65 -7.80 -24.23
CA GLU A 66 -12.97 -6.53 -24.12
C GLU A 66 -11.47 -6.77 -24.05
N ASP A 67 -10.74 -6.05 -24.90
CA ASP A 67 -9.30 -5.96 -24.80
C ASP A 67 -8.96 -4.67 -24.07
N LEU A 68 -8.53 -4.80 -22.81
CA LEU A 68 -8.12 -3.65 -22.02
C LEU A 68 -6.77 -3.09 -22.51
N ALA A 69 -6.09 -3.72 -23.48
CA ALA A 69 -4.89 -3.19 -24.13
C ALA A 69 -5.13 -1.87 -24.87
N GLY A 70 -6.39 -1.51 -25.19
CA GLY A 70 -6.73 -0.19 -25.77
C GLY A 70 -6.99 0.91 -24.75
N GLN A 71 -7.10 0.59 -23.45
CA GLN A 71 -7.36 1.60 -22.42
C GLN A 71 -6.10 2.43 -22.12
N LYS A 72 -6.32 3.73 -21.85
CA LYS A 72 -5.27 4.67 -21.43
C LYS A 72 -4.61 4.12 -20.17
N ALA A 73 -3.29 4.21 -20.10
CA ALA A 73 -2.56 3.84 -18.89
C ALA A 73 -3.10 4.63 -17.68
N VAL A 74 -3.24 3.94 -16.56
CA VAL A 74 -3.68 4.49 -15.29
C VAL A 74 -2.53 5.31 -14.70
N PRO A 75 -2.69 6.63 -14.54
CA PRO A 75 -1.63 7.45 -14.00
C PRO A 75 -1.52 7.25 -12.49
N MET A 76 -0.28 7.13 -11.98
CA MET A 76 0.02 6.95 -10.56
C MET A 76 1.23 7.77 -10.13
N ASP A 77 1.14 8.53 -9.05
CA ASP A 77 2.28 9.24 -8.47
C ASP A 77 2.59 8.62 -7.10
N ILE A 78 3.84 8.19 -6.92
CA ILE A 78 4.33 7.51 -5.71
C ILE A 78 5.39 8.40 -5.08
N LEU A 79 5.14 8.85 -3.85
CA LEU A 79 6.10 9.60 -3.05
C LEU A 79 6.68 8.68 -1.97
N PHE A 80 7.96 8.37 -2.07
CA PHE A 80 8.71 7.78 -0.98
C PHE A 80 9.20 8.85 -0.01
N VAL A 81 9.04 8.60 1.27
CA VAL A 81 9.65 9.37 2.36
C VAL A 81 10.57 8.43 3.11
N VAL A 82 11.88 8.63 2.95
CA VAL A 82 12.90 7.75 3.52
C VAL A 82 13.59 8.45 4.66
N ASP A 83 13.64 7.78 5.80
CA ASP A 83 14.33 8.28 6.98
C ASP A 83 15.85 8.21 6.85
N THR A 84 16.48 9.33 7.19
CA THR A 84 17.92 9.60 7.07
C THR A 84 18.64 9.61 8.41
N SER A 85 17.95 9.27 9.51
CA SER A 85 18.58 9.04 10.81
C SER A 85 19.66 7.95 10.71
N GLN A 86 20.63 8.00 11.61
CA GLN A 86 21.78 7.09 11.58
C GLN A 86 21.38 5.61 11.75
N SER A 87 20.32 5.35 12.52
CA SER A 87 19.78 4.00 12.77
C SER A 87 19.25 3.33 11.50
N MET A 88 18.85 4.11 10.49
CA MET A 88 18.31 3.61 9.23
C MET A 88 19.36 3.00 8.28
N CYS A 89 20.65 2.94 8.64
CA CYS A 89 21.73 2.43 7.78
C CYS A 89 21.42 1.03 7.18
N SER A 90 21.06 0.05 8.02
CA SER A 90 20.76 -1.31 7.56
C SER A 90 19.43 -1.41 6.83
N ASP A 91 18.46 -0.58 7.21
CA ASP A 91 17.10 -0.63 6.70
C ASP A 91 17.00 0.03 5.33
N GLN A 92 17.72 1.14 5.11
CA GLN A 92 17.91 1.72 3.78
C GLN A 92 18.64 0.76 2.83
N ALA A 93 19.66 0.04 3.32
CA ALA A 93 20.35 -0.97 2.51
C ALA A 93 19.40 -2.11 2.12
N SER A 94 18.54 -2.54 3.04
CA SER A 94 17.51 -3.55 2.79
C SER A 94 16.43 -3.05 1.82
N LEU A 95 15.99 -1.80 1.96
CA LEU A 95 15.07 -1.14 1.02
C LEU A 95 15.66 -1.11 -0.39
N ALA A 96 16.87 -0.56 -0.54
CA ALA A 96 17.53 -0.43 -1.84
C ALA A 96 17.74 -1.80 -2.51
N LYS A 97 18.11 -2.84 -1.74
CA LYS A 97 18.32 -4.20 -2.25
C LYS A 97 17.03 -4.86 -2.74
N ASN A 98 15.88 -4.54 -2.15
CA ASN A 98 14.60 -5.22 -2.41
C ASN A 98 13.59 -4.40 -3.22
N ILE A 99 13.86 -3.13 -3.54
CA ILE A 99 12.91 -2.28 -4.25
C ILE A 99 12.52 -2.82 -5.63
N ASN A 100 13.40 -3.59 -6.27
CA ASN A 100 13.08 -4.25 -7.54
C ASN A 100 11.81 -5.10 -7.44
N ARG A 101 11.56 -5.73 -6.29
CA ARG A 101 10.35 -6.53 -6.04
C ARG A 101 9.09 -5.68 -5.92
N PHE A 102 9.21 -4.45 -5.43
CA PHE A 102 8.10 -3.50 -5.41
C PHE A 102 7.73 -3.05 -6.83
N VAL A 103 8.72 -2.69 -7.66
CA VAL A 103 8.46 -2.20 -9.02
C VAL A 103 8.24 -3.30 -10.06
N GLU A 104 8.53 -4.56 -9.77
CA GLU A 104 8.43 -5.66 -10.74
C GLU A 104 7.03 -5.77 -11.37
N GLY A 105 5.97 -5.63 -10.57
CA GLY A 105 4.60 -5.66 -11.09
C GLY A 105 4.26 -4.48 -12.00
N PHE A 106 4.88 -3.32 -11.76
CA PHE A 106 4.70 -2.11 -12.59
C PHE A 106 5.46 -2.23 -13.90
N LEU A 107 6.67 -2.78 -13.87
CA LEU A 107 7.51 -2.98 -15.05
C LEU A 107 6.91 -3.97 -16.04
N LYS A 108 6.14 -4.94 -15.55
CA LYS A 108 5.42 -5.92 -16.37
C LYS A 108 4.07 -5.40 -16.87
N ASN A 109 3.67 -4.18 -16.49
CA ASN A 109 2.35 -3.65 -16.76
C ASN A 109 2.44 -2.29 -17.47
N ASP A 110 2.32 -2.31 -18.79
CA ASP A 110 2.32 -1.10 -19.62
C ASP A 110 1.09 -0.19 -19.40
N LYS A 111 0.12 -0.65 -18.59
CA LYS A 111 -1.06 0.11 -18.17
C LYS A 111 -0.86 0.94 -16.92
N ILE A 112 0.31 0.93 -16.30
CA ILE A 112 0.60 1.85 -15.19
C ILE A 112 1.60 2.92 -15.64
N ASP A 113 1.12 4.15 -15.71
CA ASP A 113 1.95 5.31 -16.03
C ASP A 113 2.38 6.01 -14.72
N PHE A 114 3.52 5.60 -14.17
CA PHE A 114 3.93 6.04 -12.84
C PHE A 114 4.96 7.19 -12.82
N HIS A 115 4.86 8.03 -11.80
CA HIS A 115 5.95 8.89 -11.34
C HIS A 115 6.39 8.43 -9.95
N ILE A 116 7.68 8.19 -9.71
CA ILE A 116 8.21 7.84 -8.39
C ILE A 116 9.19 8.91 -7.93
N GLY A 117 8.76 9.73 -6.97
CA GLY A 117 9.58 10.73 -6.30
C GLY A 117 10.10 10.22 -4.97
N VAL A 118 11.28 10.68 -4.57
CA VAL A 118 11.87 10.37 -3.25
C VAL A 118 12.14 11.67 -2.53
N THR A 119 11.58 11.83 -1.34
CA THR A 119 11.97 12.86 -0.37
C THR A 119 12.42 12.17 0.92
N VAL A 120 12.87 12.95 1.90
CA VAL A 120 13.46 12.41 3.13
C VAL A 120 12.85 13.06 4.37
N THR A 121 13.04 12.42 5.52
CA THR A 121 12.74 12.99 6.84
C THR A 121 13.26 14.42 6.97
N TRP A 122 12.50 15.26 7.65
CA TRP A 122 12.87 16.63 7.99
C TRP A 122 13.04 16.80 9.50
N ASP A 123 13.65 17.92 9.88
CA ASP A 123 13.73 18.40 11.26
C ASP A 123 13.59 19.92 11.20
N SER A 124 12.39 20.43 11.41
CA SER A 124 12.10 21.86 11.25
C SER A 124 12.85 22.72 12.26
N LYS A 125 13.16 22.19 13.45
CA LYS A 125 13.88 22.90 14.51
C LYS A 125 15.35 23.03 14.18
N LEU A 126 15.97 21.92 13.77
CA LEU A 126 17.40 21.86 13.47
C LEU A 126 17.71 22.44 12.08
N TYR A 127 16.87 22.14 11.08
CA TYR A 127 17.14 22.48 9.69
C TYR A 127 16.50 23.79 9.25
N GLY A 128 15.49 24.31 9.97
CA GLY A 128 14.77 25.52 9.59
C GLY A 128 15.67 26.75 9.42
N THR A 129 16.82 26.78 10.09
CA THR A 129 17.83 27.84 9.96
C THR A 129 19.10 27.41 9.23
N ALA A 130 19.20 26.14 8.82
CA ALA A 130 20.40 25.57 8.24
C ALA A 130 20.40 25.72 6.70
N ASN A 131 21.57 26.03 6.13
CA ASN A 131 21.75 26.03 4.67
C ASN A 131 21.95 24.59 4.16
N ARG A 132 20.91 23.76 4.28
CA ARG A 132 20.94 22.39 3.75
C ARG A 132 20.94 22.41 2.23
N LYS A 133 21.62 21.43 1.64
CA LYS A 133 21.67 21.25 0.18
C LYS A 133 20.28 21.16 -0.46
N TYR A 134 19.33 20.58 0.25
CA TYR A 134 17.95 20.40 -0.21
C TYR A 134 16.99 20.91 0.86
N LYS A 135 15.89 21.52 0.41
CA LYS A 135 14.84 22.04 1.29
C LYS A 135 13.86 20.94 1.70
N ASN A 136 13.02 21.24 2.69
CA ASN A 136 11.91 20.37 3.09
C ASN A 136 11.02 20.01 1.89
N GLY A 137 10.71 18.73 1.70
CA GLY A 137 9.87 18.25 0.59
C GLY A 137 10.49 18.32 -0.81
N GLU A 138 11.72 18.81 -0.96
CA GLU A 138 12.42 18.75 -2.25
C GLU A 138 12.70 17.28 -2.62
N LEU A 139 12.26 16.88 -3.80
CA LEU A 139 12.54 15.56 -4.33
C LEU A 139 14.04 15.42 -4.65
N ARG A 140 14.60 14.27 -4.26
CA ARG A 140 16.00 13.93 -4.53
C ARG A 140 16.21 13.74 -6.03
N PRO A 141 17.33 14.23 -6.59
CA PRO A 141 17.66 13.98 -7.98
C PRO A 141 17.72 12.47 -8.27
N VAL A 142 17.18 12.07 -9.41
CA VAL A 142 17.17 10.68 -9.85
C VAL A 142 18.59 10.26 -10.22
N TYR A 143 19.04 9.17 -9.61
CA TYR A 143 20.39 8.68 -9.79
C TYR A 143 20.72 8.43 -11.27
N GLY A 144 21.78 9.07 -11.75
CA GLY A 144 22.29 8.89 -13.12
C GLY A 144 21.45 9.54 -14.22
N GLN A 145 20.44 10.35 -13.91
CA GLN A 145 19.57 11.03 -14.90
C GLN A 145 19.82 12.54 -15.00
N GLY A 146 20.75 13.07 -14.20
CA GLY A 146 21.05 14.51 -14.11
C GLY A 146 20.35 15.19 -12.93
N SER A 147 20.88 16.34 -12.48
CA SER A 147 20.44 17.02 -11.26
C SER A 147 19.01 17.59 -11.31
N ASN A 148 18.46 17.76 -12.50
CA ASN A 148 17.14 18.38 -12.71
C ASN A 148 16.02 17.33 -12.82
N VAL A 149 16.34 16.04 -12.96
CA VAL A 149 15.33 14.97 -13.01
C VAL A 149 15.02 14.57 -11.58
N ARG A 150 13.76 14.73 -11.15
CA ARG A 150 13.34 14.60 -9.75
C ARG A 150 12.44 13.40 -9.44
N PHE A 151 12.00 12.67 -10.46
CA PHE A 151 11.21 11.46 -10.28
C PHE A 151 11.46 10.46 -11.42
N VAL A 152 11.32 9.18 -11.10
CA VAL A 152 11.46 8.05 -12.04
C VAL A 152 10.14 7.86 -12.78
N THR A 153 10.21 7.47 -14.06
CA THR A 153 9.04 7.15 -14.91
C THR A 153 9.25 5.78 -15.57
N PRO A 154 8.24 5.16 -16.22
CA PRO A 154 8.43 3.92 -16.96
C PRO A 154 9.54 3.99 -18.04
N LYS A 155 9.87 5.20 -18.51
CA LYS A 155 10.90 5.43 -19.54
C LYS A 155 12.31 5.61 -18.96
N THR A 156 12.46 5.63 -17.64
CA THR A 156 13.77 5.75 -17.00
C THR A 156 14.65 4.55 -17.33
N LYS A 157 15.83 4.82 -17.89
CA LYS A 157 16.81 3.77 -18.24
C LYS A 157 17.26 3.03 -16.96
N ASP A 158 17.34 1.70 -17.04
CA ASP A 158 17.78 0.84 -15.93
C ASP A 158 16.98 1.10 -14.65
N LEU A 159 15.65 1.18 -14.81
CA LEU A 159 14.72 1.68 -13.80
C LEU A 159 14.92 1.11 -12.41
N ALA A 160 15.05 -0.22 -12.30
CA ALA A 160 15.19 -0.88 -11.02
C ALA A 160 16.47 -0.46 -10.28
N ASN A 161 17.61 -0.39 -10.98
CA ASN A 161 18.88 0.05 -10.41
C ASN A 161 18.89 1.56 -10.13
N THR A 162 18.35 2.37 -11.04
CA THR A 162 18.21 3.82 -10.84
C THR A 162 17.35 4.13 -9.62
N LEU A 163 16.19 3.47 -9.48
CA LEU A 163 15.32 3.67 -8.33
C LEU A 163 15.98 3.15 -7.04
N SER A 164 16.59 1.97 -7.06
CA SER A 164 17.36 1.41 -5.93
C SER A 164 18.38 2.41 -5.39
N LYS A 165 19.17 3.02 -6.28
CA LYS A 165 20.19 4.02 -5.89
C LYS A 165 19.60 5.37 -5.53
N THR A 166 18.43 5.74 -6.05
CA THR A 166 17.74 6.99 -5.68
C THR A 166 17.13 6.89 -4.28
N LEU A 167 16.62 5.72 -3.90
CA LEU A 167 16.07 5.45 -2.57
C LEU A 167 17.14 5.26 -1.49
N TYR A 168 18.35 4.87 -1.87
CA TYR A 168 19.50 4.87 -0.97
C TYR A 168 20.01 6.30 -0.78
N VAL A 169 19.21 7.11 -0.06
CA VAL A 169 19.42 8.55 0.15
C VAL A 169 20.61 8.86 1.06
N GLY A 170 21.07 7.85 1.81
CA GLY A 170 22.13 7.98 2.80
C GLY A 170 21.57 8.23 4.20
N PHE A 171 22.42 8.04 5.19
CA PHE A 171 22.12 8.29 6.60
C PHE A 171 23.19 9.23 7.15
N GLU A 172 22.82 10.05 8.13
CA GLU A 172 23.70 11.04 8.72
C GLU A 172 23.71 10.87 10.24
N ALA A 173 24.89 10.92 10.85
CA ALA A 173 25.02 10.94 12.31
C ALA A 173 24.50 12.27 12.85
N TYR A 174 23.87 12.23 14.03
CA TYR A 174 23.51 13.46 14.72
C TYR A 174 24.77 14.21 15.20
N ASP A 175 24.94 15.43 14.71
CA ASP A 175 25.97 16.38 15.09
C ASP A 175 25.39 17.82 15.11
N PRO A 176 24.89 18.29 16.27
CA PRO A 176 24.26 19.60 16.37
C PRO A 176 25.22 20.76 16.08
N LYS A 177 26.54 20.52 16.02
CA LYS A 177 27.52 21.56 15.66
C LYS A 177 27.54 21.81 14.15
N ASN A 178 27.04 20.89 13.34
CA ASN A 178 27.07 20.96 11.88
C ASN A 178 25.66 20.74 11.29
N PRO A 179 24.71 21.69 11.52
CA PRO A 179 23.30 21.52 11.13
C PRO A 179 23.05 21.37 9.62
N ALA A 180 24.04 21.71 8.77
CA ALA A 180 23.96 21.53 7.33
C ALA A 180 24.23 20.09 6.85
N THR A 181 24.84 19.24 7.69
CA THR A 181 25.30 17.88 7.35
C THR A 181 25.06 16.86 8.47
N THR A 182 24.15 17.18 9.39
CA THR A 182 23.74 16.31 10.50
C THR A 182 22.48 15.55 10.16
N GLY A 183 22.35 14.35 10.73
CA GLY A 183 21.08 13.65 10.84
C GLY A 183 20.06 14.43 11.69
N PRO A 184 18.78 14.05 11.60
CA PRO A 184 17.72 14.71 12.36
C PRO A 184 17.90 14.45 13.86
N GLU A 185 17.58 15.43 14.69
CA GLU A 185 17.38 15.20 16.13
C GLU A 185 15.95 14.72 16.39
N THR A 186 15.01 15.23 15.58
CA THR A 186 13.60 14.86 15.58
C THR A 186 13.16 14.50 14.18
N GLU A 187 12.62 13.29 14.00
CA GLU A 187 12.23 12.80 12.68
C GLU A 187 10.81 13.21 12.29
N GLU A 188 10.70 14.23 11.44
CA GLU A 188 9.45 14.65 10.84
C GLU A 188 9.22 13.95 9.49
N LEU A 189 8.28 13.01 9.45
CA LEU A 189 7.92 12.27 8.24
C LEU A 189 6.73 12.91 7.52
N PHE A 190 5.84 13.62 8.23
CA PHE A 190 4.69 14.29 7.62
C PHE A 190 5.05 15.64 6.99
N SER A 191 5.94 16.40 7.63
CA SER A 191 6.52 17.65 7.08
C SER A 191 6.94 17.56 5.60
N PRO A 192 7.81 16.60 5.20
CA PRO A 192 8.26 16.50 3.82
C PRO A 192 7.16 16.05 2.86
N VAL A 193 6.15 15.30 3.29
CA VAL A 193 4.99 14.95 2.45
C VAL A 193 4.19 16.20 2.08
N MET A 194 3.83 16.99 3.09
CA MET A 194 3.06 18.22 2.89
C MET A 194 3.82 19.20 2.01
N ALA A 195 5.12 19.38 2.29
CA ALA A 195 5.97 20.28 1.52
C ALA A 195 6.12 19.80 0.07
N ALA A 196 6.39 18.50 -0.16
CA ALA A 196 6.61 17.97 -1.51
C ALA A 196 5.38 18.14 -2.44
N LEU A 197 4.18 18.16 -1.85
CA LEU A 197 2.89 18.29 -2.53
C LEU A 197 2.28 19.70 -2.42
N SER A 198 3.06 20.68 -1.95
CA SER A 198 2.67 22.09 -1.92
C SER A 198 2.78 22.75 -3.30
N ASP A 199 1.99 23.80 -3.52
CA ASP A 199 2.02 24.56 -4.78
C ASP A 199 3.41 25.17 -5.04
N GLU A 200 4.11 25.59 -3.98
CA GLU A 200 5.48 26.11 -4.07
C GLU A 200 6.43 25.06 -4.65
N MET A 201 6.45 23.85 -4.07
CA MET A 201 7.34 22.79 -4.55
C MET A 201 6.92 22.29 -5.94
N LEU A 202 5.63 22.13 -6.19
CA LEU A 202 5.10 21.62 -7.46
C LEU A 202 5.19 22.62 -8.62
N SER A 203 5.26 23.92 -8.34
CA SER A 203 5.60 24.93 -9.37
C SER A 203 7.11 25.15 -9.49
N GLY A 204 7.87 24.76 -8.46
CA GLY A 204 9.32 24.87 -8.39
C GLY A 204 10.04 23.55 -8.72
N VAL A 205 10.87 23.11 -7.79
CA VAL A 205 11.83 22.02 -8.02
C VAL A 205 11.15 20.66 -8.24
N ASN A 206 9.95 20.43 -7.72
CA ASN A 206 9.17 19.20 -7.91
C ASN A 206 8.25 19.27 -9.13
N ALA A 207 8.41 20.27 -10.01
CA ALA A 207 7.55 20.45 -11.17
C ALA A 207 7.46 19.18 -12.03
N GLY A 208 6.23 18.85 -12.42
CA GLY A 208 5.89 17.67 -13.22
C GLY A 208 5.70 16.37 -12.42
N PHE A 209 6.00 16.35 -11.11
CA PHE A 209 5.81 15.14 -10.30
C PHE A 209 4.32 14.78 -10.12
N ARG A 210 3.52 15.71 -9.58
CA ARG A 210 2.12 15.46 -9.21
C ARG A 210 1.15 15.77 -10.35
N ARG A 211 0.28 14.80 -10.69
CA ARG A 211 -0.80 14.89 -11.68
C ARG A 211 -2.15 14.72 -10.97
N PRO A 212 -3.05 15.73 -10.89
CA PRO A 212 -4.26 15.66 -10.06
C PRO A 212 -5.17 14.43 -10.30
N GLU A 213 -5.20 13.91 -11.52
CA GLU A 213 -5.92 12.71 -11.94
C GLU A 213 -5.20 11.38 -11.69
N ALA A 214 -3.94 11.42 -11.26
CA ALA A 214 -3.19 10.23 -10.89
C ALA A 214 -3.53 9.77 -9.48
N HIS A 215 -3.64 8.45 -9.29
CA HIS A 215 -3.66 7.86 -7.96
C HIS A 215 -2.39 8.29 -7.20
N LEU A 216 -2.55 8.70 -5.95
CA LEU A 216 -1.42 9.13 -5.12
C LEU A 216 -1.07 8.04 -4.11
N ALA A 217 0.17 7.59 -4.11
CA ALA A 217 0.70 6.67 -3.11
C ALA A 217 1.76 7.37 -2.28
N ILE A 218 1.64 7.30 -0.95
CA ILE A 218 2.69 7.74 -0.02
C ILE A 218 3.31 6.49 0.59
N VAL A 219 4.62 6.34 0.49
CA VAL A 219 5.37 5.21 1.06
C VAL A 219 6.35 5.74 2.09
N MET A 220 6.10 5.48 3.37
CA MET A 220 6.97 5.92 4.47
C MET A 220 7.88 4.79 4.93
N VAL A 221 9.15 5.06 5.13
CA VAL A 221 10.15 4.09 5.59
C VAL A 221 10.93 4.70 6.74
N THR A 222 10.66 4.26 7.96
CA THR A 222 11.27 4.82 9.19
C THR A 222 11.21 3.83 10.35
N ASP A 223 12.15 3.93 11.27
CA ASP A 223 12.22 3.15 12.49
C ASP A 223 11.72 3.89 13.74
N THR A 224 11.17 5.09 13.56
CA THR A 224 10.69 5.98 14.62
C THR A 224 9.25 6.49 14.38
N GLU A 225 8.75 7.31 15.30
CA GLU A 225 7.45 7.98 15.22
C GLU A 225 7.57 9.37 14.55
N ASP A 226 6.50 9.85 13.92
CA ASP A 226 6.45 11.20 13.35
C ASP A 226 6.49 12.31 14.41
N ALA A 227 7.53 13.15 14.33
CA ALA A 227 7.75 14.29 15.21
C ALA A 227 7.25 15.64 14.66
N THR A 228 6.55 15.67 13.51
CA THR A 228 6.10 16.91 12.84
C THR A 228 5.40 17.87 13.82
N PRO A 229 5.90 19.11 14.04
CA PRO A 229 5.35 20.02 15.05
C PRO A 229 3.99 20.60 14.64
N ASP A 230 3.18 20.96 15.65
CA ASP A 230 2.01 21.84 15.57
C ASP A 230 1.05 21.65 14.37
N MET A 231 0.68 20.41 14.06
CA MET A 231 -0.58 20.14 13.35
C MET A 231 -1.73 20.23 14.37
N ILE A 232 -2.14 21.45 14.73
CA ILE A 232 -3.04 21.71 15.86
C ILE A 232 -4.45 21.11 15.64
N ASP A 233 -4.84 20.18 16.51
CA ASP A 233 -6.13 20.21 17.23
C ASP A 233 -5.81 20.26 18.75
N PRO A 234 -6.37 21.20 19.54
CA PRO A 234 -6.24 21.24 21.00
C PRO A 234 -6.82 20.02 21.74
N SER A 235 -7.59 19.16 21.08
CA SER A 235 -7.83 17.80 21.56
C SER A 235 -6.68 16.92 21.08
N LYS A 236 -5.84 16.45 22.01
CA LYS A 236 -4.68 15.58 21.72
C LYS A 236 -5.04 14.56 20.64
N THR A 237 -4.15 14.44 19.65
CA THR A 237 -4.14 13.43 18.57
C THR A 237 -5.00 13.81 17.36
N MET A 238 -4.38 14.29 16.27
CA MET A 238 -4.79 13.93 14.89
C MET A 238 -3.87 14.49 13.79
N LYS A 239 -2.53 14.52 13.97
CA LYS A 239 -1.59 14.85 12.88
C LYS A 239 -1.87 14.01 11.63
N ALA A 240 -2.07 12.71 11.85
CA ALA A 240 -2.45 11.75 10.84
C ALA A 240 -3.75 12.12 10.10
N ALA A 241 -4.78 12.62 10.80
CA ALA A 241 -6.03 12.99 10.15
C ALA A 241 -5.94 14.31 9.39
N VAL A 242 -5.15 15.27 9.88
CA VAL A 242 -4.84 16.50 9.14
C VAL A 242 -4.13 16.15 7.83
N LEU A 243 -3.08 15.33 7.89
CA LEU A 243 -2.38 14.87 6.69
C LEU A 243 -3.31 14.04 5.78
N ALA A 244 -4.15 13.16 6.33
CA ALA A 244 -5.13 12.41 5.54
C ALA A 244 -6.10 13.32 4.77
N ALA A 245 -6.57 14.39 5.41
CA ALA A 245 -7.45 15.37 4.79
C ALA A 245 -6.71 16.16 3.69
N ASP A 246 -5.48 16.61 3.95
CA ASP A 246 -4.66 17.28 2.94
C ASP A 246 -4.41 16.36 1.73
N LEU A 247 -3.99 15.12 1.94
CA LEU A 247 -3.73 14.17 0.86
C LEU A 247 -4.99 13.90 0.01
N LYS A 248 -6.16 13.76 0.63
CA LYS A 248 -7.44 13.61 -0.09
C LYS A 248 -7.76 14.83 -0.96
N SER A 249 -7.33 16.03 -0.56
CA SER A 249 -7.49 17.23 -1.37
C SER A 249 -6.57 17.26 -2.61
N LYS A 250 -5.49 16.45 -2.62
CA LYS A 250 -4.51 16.42 -3.73
C LYS A 250 -4.97 15.59 -4.93
N VAL A 251 -6.06 14.83 -4.84
CA VAL A 251 -6.59 13.97 -5.92
C VAL A 251 -7.90 14.52 -6.48
N ARG A 252 -8.21 14.21 -7.75
CA ARG A 252 -9.44 14.61 -8.43
C ARG A 252 -10.07 13.45 -9.19
N GLY A 253 -11.38 13.51 -9.42
CA GLY A 253 -12.11 12.51 -10.19
C GLY A 253 -12.13 11.16 -9.49
N GLU A 254 -11.73 10.11 -10.21
CA GLU A 254 -11.70 8.73 -9.69
C GLU A 254 -10.36 8.36 -9.01
N ALA A 255 -9.39 9.29 -8.99
CA ALA A 255 -8.11 9.07 -8.36
C ALA A 255 -8.25 8.87 -6.85
N THR A 256 -7.54 7.88 -6.33
CA THR A 256 -7.53 7.52 -4.90
C THR A 256 -6.18 7.85 -4.27
N VAL A 257 -6.16 7.91 -2.94
CA VAL A 257 -4.93 8.01 -2.16
C VAL A 257 -4.70 6.71 -1.40
N THR A 258 -3.48 6.19 -1.44
CA THR A 258 -3.04 5.04 -0.64
C THR A 258 -1.83 5.41 0.18
N VAL A 259 -1.81 5.05 1.46
CA VAL A 259 -0.62 5.20 2.32
C VAL A 259 -0.07 3.83 2.65
N LEU A 260 1.22 3.63 2.41
CA LEU A 260 1.94 2.42 2.74
C LEU A 260 3.09 2.77 3.68
N ALA A 261 3.48 1.83 4.53
CA ALA A 261 4.62 2.05 5.41
C ALA A 261 5.44 0.79 5.68
N ALA A 262 6.75 0.97 5.84
CA ALA A 262 7.64 -0.02 6.41
C ALA A 262 8.17 0.58 7.72
N LEU A 263 7.75 0.02 8.85
CA LEU A 263 7.88 0.63 10.17
C LEU A 263 8.61 -0.28 11.14
N ALA A 264 9.59 0.20 11.90
CA ALA A 264 10.17 -0.64 12.95
C ALA A 264 9.19 -0.83 14.11
N ARG A 265 9.20 -2.02 14.71
CA ARG A 265 8.45 -2.35 15.94
C ARG A 265 6.94 -2.21 15.78
N LEU A 266 6.42 -2.34 14.56
CA LEU A 266 4.99 -2.34 14.28
C LEU A 266 4.31 -3.48 15.05
N ASP A 267 4.92 -4.68 15.05
CA ASP A 267 4.39 -5.84 15.77
C ASP A 267 4.35 -5.62 17.29
N GLU A 268 5.37 -4.96 17.84
CA GLU A 268 5.45 -4.63 19.28
C GLU A 268 4.35 -3.63 19.66
N MET A 269 4.10 -2.62 18.83
CA MET A 269 3.02 -1.65 19.01
C MET A 269 1.64 -2.32 18.93
N VAL A 270 1.41 -3.19 17.95
CA VAL A 270 0.13 -3.93 17.81
C VAL A 270 -0.11 -4.83 19.01
N GLN A 271 0.91 -5.54 19.51
CA GLN A 271 0.80 -6.37 20.71
C GLN A 271 0.50 -5.54 21.95
N PHE A 272 1.14 -4.37 22.10
CA PHE A 272 0.89 -3.44 23.19
C PHE A 272 -0.56 -2.93 23.16
N GLN A 273 -1.05 -2.46 22.01
CA GLN A 273 -2.43 -1.99 21.83
C GLN A 273 -3.48 -3.08 22.13
N LYS A 274 -3.17 -4.34 21.85
CA LYS A 274 -4.06 -5.49 22.13
C LYS A 274 -3.97 -5.95 23.60
N GLY A 275 -3.15 -5.33 24.44
CA GLY A 275 -2.92 -5.76 25.82
C GLY A 275 -2.25 -7.14 25.92
N GLN A 276 -1.62 -7.61 24.85
CA GLN A 276 -1.06 -8.96 24.72
C GLN A 276 0.42 -9.04 25.14
N ASN A 277 1.00 -7.93 25.62
CA ASN A 277 2.37 -7.91 26.14
C ASN A 277 2.49 -7.04 27.41
N PRO A 278 2.05 -7.54 28.58
CA PRO A 278 2.07 -6.79 29.85
C PRO A 278 3.49 -6.48 30.37
N GLY A 279 4.56 -6.99 29.74
CA GLY A 279 5.95 -6.72 30.08
C GLY A 279 6.61 -5.57 29.30
N LEU A 280 5.93 -4.99 28.32
CA LEU A 280 6.43 -3.85 27.54
C LEU A 280 6.13 -2.53 28.28
N THR A 281 7.08 -2.07 29.11
CA THR A 281 6.95 -0.79 29.85
C THR A 281 7.53 0.41 29.10
N SER A 282 8.25 0.17 27.99
CA SER A 282 8.80 1.17 27.07
C SER A 282 9.29 0.51 25.77
N PHE A 283 9.31 1.22 24.62
CA PHE A 283 9.90 0.71 23.38
C PHE A 283 11.41 1.01 23.32
N ASN A 284 12.16 0.66 24.38
CA ASN A 284 13.53 1.14 24.59
C ASN A 284 14.62 0.08 24.31
N LYS A 285 14.41 -0.83 23.35
CA LYS A 285 15.49 -1.73 22.94
C LYS A 285 16.37 -1.04 21.90
N ALA A 286 17.65 -0.87 22.23
CA ALA A 286 18.68 -0.49 21.28
C ALA A 286 18.65 -1.44 20.08
N PHE A 287 18.81 -0.87 18.88
CA PHE A 287 18.93 -1.65 17.66
C PHE A 287 20.21 -2.50 17.73
N PRO A 288 20.15 -3.82 17.49
CA PRO A 288 21.36 -4.60 17.30
C PRO A 288 22.04 -4.16 16.01
N ASN A 289 23.35 -3.89 16.07
CA ASN A 289 24.15 -3.48 14.92
C ASN A 289 23.89 -4.40 13.73
N GLY A 290 23.34 -3.83 12.65
CA GLY A 290 23.21 -4.52 11.37
C GLY A 290 24.59 -4.89 10.85
N SER A 291 24.78 -6.17 10.51
CA SER A 291 26.03 -6.82 10.07
C SER A 291 26.58 -6.34 8.71
N LEU A 292 26.40 -5.07 8.34
CA LEU A 292 27.13 -4.45 7.24
C LEU A 292 28.34 -3.74 7.83
N SER A 293 29.54 -4.04 7.34
CA SER A 293 30.79 -3.40 7.81
C SER A 293 30.80 -1.86 7.70
N ARG A 294 29.92 -1.28 6.87
CA ARG A 294 29.68 0.18 6.80
C ARG A 294 28.71 0.73 7.87
N CYS A 295 27.93 -0.13 8.51
CA CYS A 295 26.99 0.19 9.59
C CYS A 295 27.48 -0.30 10.96
N ALA A 296 28.66 -0.94 11.03
CA ALA A 296 29.09 -1.72 12.19
C ALA A 296 29.71 -0.90 13.33
N ASP A 297 29.85 0.41 13.19
CA ASP A 297 30.71 1.24 14.05
C ASP A 297 30.05 2.54 14.50
N TYR A 298 28.78 2.45 14.90
CA TYR A 298 28.05 3.62 15.38
C TYR A 298 27.50 3.37 16.77
N SER A 299 27.96 4.18 17.72
CA SER A 299 27.29 4.34 19.01
C SER A 299 25.83 4.67 18.76
N VAL A 300 24.95 4.02 19.51
CA VAL A 300 23.51 4.33 19.60
C VAL A 300 23.33 5.84 19.50
N ASP A 301 22.54 6.31 18.53
CA ASP A 301 22.26 7.73 18.39
C ASP A 301 21.79 8.25 19.77
N PRO A 302 22.46 9.24 20.38
CA PRO A 302 22.03 9.77 21.67
C PRO A 302 20.64 10.43 21.59
N ALA A 303 20.16 10.74 20.38
CA ALA A 303 18.81 11.16 20.05
C ALA A 303 17.88 9.99 19.66
N ILE A 304 18.28 8.72 19.87
CA ILE A 304 17.32 7.70 20.32
C ILE A 304 16.85 8.14 21.71
N VAL A 305 16.11 9.25 21.76
CA VAL A 305 15.08 9.47 22.76
C VAL A 305 14.32 8.16 22.69
N PRO A 306 14.37 7.36 23.75
CA PRO A 306 13.77 6.05 23.70
C PRO A 306 12.33 6.26 23.26
N ALA A 307 11.95 5.81 22.06
CA ALA A 307 10.63 6.10 21.55
C ALA A 307 9.66 5.44 22.53
N LEU A 308 9.10 6.22 23.45
CA LEU A 308 8.25 5.68 24.52
C LEU A 308 6.94 5.13 23.93
N LYS A 309 6.74 5.30 22.62
CA LYS A 309 5.60 4.94 21.80
C LYS A 309 6.08 4.41 20.45
N GLY A 310 5.36 3.44 19.88
CA GLY A 310 5.58 3.00 18.50
C GLY A 310 5.21 4.10 17.49
N PRO A 311 5.25 3.81 16.18
CA PRO A 311 4.89 4.75 15.11
C PRO A 311 3.35 4.92 15.01
N GLU A 312 2.73 5.39 16.10
CA GLU A 312 1.28 5.53 16.27
C GLU A 312 0.65 6.47 15.24
N GLN A 313 1.25 7.63 14.95
CA GLN A 313 0.72 8.58 13.97
C GLN A 313 0.80 8.03 12.56
N ILE A 314 1.92 7.39 12.21
CA ILE A 314 2.08 6.80 10.88
C ILE A 314 1.13 5.62 10.69
N ALA A 315 0.99 4.76 11.71
CA ALA A 315 0.04 3.65 11.70
C ALA A 315 -1.42 4.15 11.64
N GLU A 316 -1.75 5.24 12.34
CA GLU A 316 -3.06 5.86 12.29
C GLU A 316 -3.35 6.46 10.90
N LEU A 317 -2.36 7.09 10.26
CA LEU A 317 -2.48 7.57 8.89
C LEU A 317 -2.74 6.40 7.92
N VAL A 318 -1.97 5.32 8.05
CA VAL A 318 -2.19 4.08 7.29
C VAL A 318 -3.62 3.57 7.49
N ARG A 319 -4.13 3.55 8.72
CA ARG A 319 -5.50 3.12 9.04
C ARG A 319 -6.55 4.04 8.38
N LEU A 320 -6.44 5.36 8.57
CA LEU A 320 -7.37 6.35 8.02
C LEU A 320 -7.44 6.33 6.49
N MET A 321 -6.33 5.95 5.85
CA MET A 321 -6.19 5.89 4.40
C MET A 321 -6.40 4.48 3.83
N LYS A 322 -6.85 3.52 4.65
CA LYS A 322 -7.06 2.11 4.25
C LYS A 322 -5.82 1.52 3.55
N GLY A 323 -4.68 1.87 4.11
CA GLY A 323 -3.34 1.55 3.65
C GLY A 323 -2.85 0.18 4.09
N SER A 324 -1.54 -0.04 3.99
CA SER A 324 -0.89 -1.25 4.49
C SER A 324 0.49 -0.93 5.05
N ALA A 325 0.86 -1.60 6.14
CA ALA A 325 2.18 -1.46 6.73
C ALA A 325 2.77 -2.82 7.12
N PHE A 326 4.10 -2.91 7.18
CA PHE A 326 4.80 -4.10 7.65
C PHE A 326 6.02 -3.72 8.51
N ASP A 327 6.52 -4.67 9.31
CA ASP A 327 7.68 -4.44 10.18
C ASP A 327 8.99 -4.39 9.39
N LEU A 328 9.80 -3.33 9.56
CA LEU A 328 11.11 -3.17 8.90
C LEU A 328 12.04 -4.37 9.09
N ARG A 329 11.94 -5.08 10.21
CA ARG A 329 12.82 -6.21 10.56
C ARG A 329 12.25 -7.56 10.15
N THR A 330 11.19 -7.58 9.34
CA THR A 330 10.63 -8.82 8.80
C THR A 330 11.71 -9.63 8.06
N LYS A 331 11.70 -10.95 8.27
CA LYS A 331 12.63 -11.87 7.58
C LYS A 331 12.39 -11.94 6.08
N ASP A 332 11.18 -11.58 5.63
CA ASP A 332 10.78 -11.56 4.22
C ASP A 332 10.50 -10.13 3.73
N PHE A 333 11.47 -9.23 3.92
CA PHE A 333 11.34 -7.83 3.52
C PHE A 333 11.00 -7.70 2.03
N GLY A 334 11.65 -8.52 1.20
CA GLY A 334 11.39 -8.55 -0.23
C GLY A 334 9.98 -8.99 -0.59
N GLY A 335 9.42 -10.00 0.09
CA GLY A 335 8.04 -10.43 -0.11
C GLY A 335 7.02 -9.37 0.32
N GLN A 336 7.28 -8.67 1.42
CA GLN A 336 6.45 -7.56 1.88
C GLN A 336 6.47 -6.37 0.90
N MET A 337 7.65 -5.98 0.41
CA MET A 337 7.78 -4.95 -0.64
C MET A 337 7.03 -5.32 -1.92
N ALA A 338 7.08 -6.59 -2.33
CA ALA A 338 6.28 -7.07 -3.46
C ALA A 338 4.77 -6.96 -3.17
N GLY A 339 4.36 -7.23 -1.92
CA GLY A 339 2.97 -7.07 -1.46
C GLY A 339 2.47 -5.63 -1.55
N LEU A 340 3.30 -4.67 -1.14
CA LEU A 340 3.00 -3.24 -1.28
C LEU A 340 2.81 -2.86 -2.76
N GLY A 341 3.71 -3.28 -3.65
CA GLY A 341 3.60 -3.02 -5.07
C GLY A 341 2.32 -3.61 -5.69
N ARG A 342 2.00 -4.87 -5.35
CA ARG A 342 0.73 -5.49 -5.77
C ARG A 342 -0.49 -4.72 -5.29
N THR A 343 -0.47 -4.26 -4.03
CA THR A 343 -1.58 -3.49 -3.45
C THR A 343 -1.86 -2.21 -4.23
N LEU A 344 -0.82 -1.49 -4.66
CA LEU A 344 -0.99 -0.28 -5.47
C LEU A 344 -1.55 -0.56 -6.85
N ILE A 345 -1.01 -1.57 -7.56
CA ILE A 345 -1.51 -1.96 -8.88
C ILE A 345 -2.99 -2.33 -8.78
N ASN A 346 -3.32 -3.16 -7.80
CA ASN A 346 -4.69 -3.60 -7.54
C ASN A 346 -5.66 -2.44 -7.25
N LYS A 347 -5.22 -1.44 -6.47
CA LYS A 347 -6.02 -0.25 -6.15
C LYS A 347 -6.20 0.70 -7.33
N ALA A 348 -5.22 0.77 -8.22
CA ALA A 348 -5.28 1.61 -9.41
C ALA A 348 -6.10 0.97 -10.54
N MET A 349 -6.09 -0.35 -10.63
CA MET A 349 -6.71 -1.11 -11.72
C MET A 349 -8.18 -1.42 -11.42
N ASN A 350 -8.97 -0.38 -11.17
CA ASN A 350 -10.43 -0.48 -11.03
C ASN A 350 -11.11 -0.44 -12.40
N PHE A 351 -10.98 -1.51 -13.17
CA PHE A 351 -11.52 -1.54 -14.54
C PHE A 351 -13.05 -1.56 -14.52
N LYS A 352 -13.64 -0.51 -15.09
CA LYS A 352 -15.07 -0.41 -15.38
C LYS A 352 -15.31 -0.80 -16.84
N ILE A 353 -16.14 -1.82 -17.03
CA ILE A 353 -16.50 -2.35 -18.34
C ILE A 353 -17.99 -2.12 -18.55
N VAL A 354 -18.33 -1.21 -19.47
CA VAL A 354 -19.73 -0.99 -19.86
C VAL A 354 -20.20 -2.16 -20.71
N LEU A 355 -21.32 -2.78 -20.33
CA LEU A 355 -21.90 -3.87 -21.10
C LEU A 355 -22.66 -3.34 -22.32
N LYS A 356 -22.47 -3.97 -23.48
CA LYS A 356 -23.10 -3.62 -24.75
C LYS A 356 -24.61 -3.92 -24.77
N LYS A 357 -25.06 -4.78 -23.86
CA LYS A 357 -26.46 -5.12 -23.63
C LYS A 357 -26.71 -5.19 -22.12
N VAL A 358 -27.96 -5.07 -21.69
CA VAL A 358 -28.36 -5.20 -20.27
C VAL A 358 -28.57 -6.69 -19.95
N PRO A 359 -27.84 -7.28 -19.00
CA PRO A 359 -28.07 -8.66 -18.57
C PRO A 359 -29.43 -8.88 -17.92
N ASP A 360 -30.02 -10.04 -18.16
CA ASP A 360 -31.04 -10.63 -17.31
C ASP A 360 -30.40 -11.04 -15.98
N VAL A 361 -30.57 -10.23 -14.95
CA VAL A 361 -29.96 -10.45 -13.63
C VAL A 361 -30.52 -11.68 -12.89
N SER A 362 -31.60 -12.30 -13.39
CA SER A 362 -32.08 -13.60 -12.90
C SER A 362 -31.19 -14.77 -13.34
N GLU A 363 -30.34 -14.55 -14.35
CA GLU A 363 -29.40 -15.53 -14.88
C GLU A 363 -27.95 -15.21 -14.44
N PRO A 364 -27.04 -16.20 -14.41
CA PRO A 364 -25.65 -15.97 -14.08
C PRO A 364 -24.95 -15.08 -15.12
N ILE A 365 -24.21 -14.09 -14.62
CA ILE A 365 -23.16 -13.41 -15.37
C ILE A 365 -21.84 -14.10 -15.02
N THR A 366 -21.04 -14.49 -16.00
CA THR A 366 -19.71 -15.08 -15.80
C THR A 366 -18.66 -14.15 -16.39
N VAL A 367 -17.74 -13.68 -15.55
CA VAL A 367 -16.58 -12.89 -16.00
C VAL A 367 -15.35 -13.78 -15.99
N LYS A 368 -14.61 -13.80 -17.09
CA LYS A 368 -13.33 -14.47 -17.24
C LYS A 368 -12.26 -13.46 -17.60
N MET A 369 -11.06 -13.66 -17.09
CA MET A 369 -9.88 -12.88 -17.48
C MET A 369 -8.80 -13.85 -17.93
N ASN A 370 -8.33 -13.69 -19.17
CA ASN A 370 -7.42 -14.62 -19.85
C ASN A 370 -7.91 -16.08 -19.74
N GLY A 371 -9.22 -16.30 -19.92
CA GLY A 371 -9.86 -17.61 -19.83
C GLY A 371 -10.13 -18.13 -18.42
N LYS A 372 -9.59 -17.51 -17.36
CA LYS A 372 -9.84 -17.90 -15.97
C LYS A 372 -11.09 -17.20 -15.43
N VAL A 373 -12.06 -17.99 -14.97
CA VAL A 373 -13.28 -17.45 -14.33
C VAL A 373 -12.91 -16.69 -13.06
N LEU A 374 -13.41 -15.45 -12.96
CA LEU A 374 -13.26 -14.61 -11.78
C LEU A 374 -14.44 -14.82 -10.83
N PRO A 375 -14.19 -14.88 -9.51
CA PRO A 375 -15.28 -14.94 -8.54
C PRO A 375 -16.14 -13.68 -8.63
N LYS A 376 -17.44 -13.79 -8.36
CA LYS A 376 -18.30 -12.62 -8.13
C LYS A 376 -18.12 -12.17 -6.67
N GLY A 377 -17.95 -10.87 -6.43
CA GLY A 377 -17.88 -10.34 -5.06
C GLY A 377 -17.18 -8.99 -4.97
N ASP A 378 -17.63 -8.17 -4.02
CA ASP A 378 -17.31 -6.74 -3.92
C ASP A 378 -15.88 -6.45 -3.44
N LEU A 379 -15.22 -7.42 -2.80
CA LEU A 379 -13.83 -7.29 -2.34
C LEU A 379 -12.83 -8.03 -3.23
N LYS A 380 -13.17 -9.23 -3.68
CA LYS A 380 -12.33 -10.09 -4.53
C LYS A 380 -13.17 -10.58 -5.69
N GLY A 381 -12.82 -10.18 -6.91
CA GLY A 381 -13.58 -10.59 -8.09
C GLY A 381 -14.19 -9.41 -8.83
N TRP A 382 -15.45 -9.55 -9.21
CA TRP A 382 -16.18 -8.54 -9.96
C TRP A 382 -17.57 -8.28 -9.40
N THR A 383 -18.10 -7.08 -9.68
CA THR A 383 -19.45 -6.64 -9.31
C THR A 383 -20.16 -6.08 -10.54
N TYR A 384 -21.45 -6.38 -10.70
CA TYR A 384 -22.30 -5.76 -11.73
C TYR A 384 -23.09 -4.60 -11.11
N LEU A 385 -23.04 -3.43 -11.74
CA LEU A 385 -23.81 -2.24 -11.39
C LEU A 385 -24.98 -2.09 -12.39
N PRO A 386 -26.22 -2.42 -12.00
CA PRO A 386 -27.39 -2.35 -12.90
C PRO A 386 -27.68 -0.92 -13.39
N ASP A 387 -27.54 0.07 -12.50
CA ASP A 387 -27.90 1.47 -12.79
C ASP A 387 -27.05 2.08 -13.92
N THR A 388 -25.81 1.61 -14.05
CA THR A 388 -24.87 2.08 -15.07
C THR A 388 -24.61 1.03 -16.17
N ASN A 389 -25.19 -0.16 -16.03
CA ASN A 389 -24.91 -1.34 -16.86
C ASN A 389 -23.40 -1.64 -17.00
N GLN A 390 -22.69 -1.74 -15.86
CA GLN A 390 -21.24 -1.92 -15.83
C GLN A 390 -20.80 -3.12 -15.01
N ILE A 391 -19.72 -3.78 -15.45
CA ILE A 391 -18.92 -4.70 -14.64
C ILE A 391 -17.72 -3.95 -14.08
N ILE A 392 -17.52 -4.04 -12.77
CA ILE A 392 -16.35 -3.53 -12.08
C ILE A 392 -15.45 -4.71 -11.72
N LEU A 393 -14.17 -4.64 -12.08
CA LEU A 393 -13.14 -5.54 -11.58
C LEU A 393 -12.58 -4.96 -10.27
N ASN A 394 -12.83 -5.62 -9.15
CA ASN A 394 -12.57 -5.10 -7.81
C ASN A 394 -11.10 -5.23 -7.39
N GLU A 395 -10.65 -4.36 -6.49
CA GLU A 395 -9.25 -4.21 -6.04
C GLU A 395 -8.61 -5.52 -5.54
N GLY A 396 -9.36 -6.49 -5.02
CA GLY A 396 -8.80 -7.75 -4.52
C GLY A 396 -8.35 -8.75 -5.59
N LEU A 397 -8.50 -8.45 -6.88
CA LEU A 397 -8.02 -9.30 -7.98
C LEU A 397 -6.49 -9.27 -8.05
N ASN A 398 -5.84 -10.43 -7.97
CA ASN A 398 -4.40 -10.51 -8.20
C ASN A 398 -4.12 -10.42 -9.70
N LEU A 399 -3.75 -9.22 -10.17
CA LEU A 399 -3.42 -8.97 -11.57
C LEU A 399 -1.94 -9.21 -11.89
N GLY A 400 -1.09 -9.46 -10.89
CA GLY A 400 0.37 -9.42 -10.98
C GLY A 400 1.04 -10.50 -11.84
N GLU A 401 0.28 -11.37 -12.49
CA GLU A 401 0.78 -12.42 -13.40
C GLU A 401 0.26 -12.28 -14.84
N LEU A 402 -0.53 -11.24 -15.13
CA LEU A 402 -1.24 -11.15 -16.40
C LEU A 402 -0.45 -10.29 -17.39
N GLU A 403 0.12 -10.95 -18.40
CA GLU A 403 0.82 -10.28 -19.52
C GLU A 403 -0.16 -9.64 -20.53
N GLN A 404 -1.43 -10.00 -20.47
CA GLN A 404 -2.53 -9.49 -21.30
C GLN A 404 -3.79 -9.30 -20.44
N PHE A 405 -4.69 -8.40 -20.84
CA PHE A 405 -5.93 -8.15 -20.11
C PHE A 405 -7.14 -8.37 -21.01
N GLN A 406 -7.32 -9.62 -21.45
CA GLN A 406 -8.53 -10.00 -22.19
C GLN A 406 -9.63 -10.39 -21.20
N VAL A 407 -10.72 -9.64 -21.21
CA VAL A 407 -11.90 -9.91 -20.39
C VAL A 407 -13.01 -10.47 -21.28
N GLU A 408 -13.57 -11.61 -20.88
CA GLU A 408 -14.73 -12.22 -21.51
C GLU A 408 -15.88 -12.23 -20.50
N ILE A 409 -17.03 -11.67 -20.89
CA ILE A 409 -18.22 -11.55 -20.03
C ILE A 409 -19.36 -12.27 -20.73
N ASP A 410 -19.75 -13.40 -20.18
CA ASP A 410 -20.88 -14.20 -20.66
C ASP A 410 -22.11 -13.89 -19.82
N PHE A 411 -23.22 -13.54 -20.46
CA PHE A 411 -24.49 -13.27 -19.79
C PHE A 411 -25.69 -13.54 -20.70
N THR A 412 -26.86 -13.68 -20.09
CA THR A 412 -28.13 -13.84 -20.83
C THR A 412 -28.80 -12.48 -20.96
N VAL A 413 -29.47 -12.23 -22.09
CA VAL A 413 -30.32 -11.05 -22.30
C VAL A 413 -31.77 -11.47 -22.52
N LEU A 414 -32.70 -10.62 -22.08
CA LEU A 414 -34.12 -10.72 -22.43
C LEU A 414 -34.33 -9.88 -23.69
N ASN A 415 -34.77 -10.52 -24.77
CA ASN A 415 -35.16 -9.85 -26.02
C ASN A 415 -36.55 -9.23 -25.94
#